data_AF-A0A3A9E864-F1
#
_entry.id   AF-A0A3A9E864-F1
#
_cell.length_a   1.000
_cell.length_b   1.000
_cell.length_c   1.000
_cell.angle_alpha   90.00
_cell.angle_beta   90.00
_cell.angle_gamma   90.00
#
_symmetry.space_group_name_H-M   'P 1'
#
loop_
_entity.id
_entity.type
_entity.pdbx_description
1 polymer ?
#
loop_
_entity_poly.entity_id
_entity_poly.type
_entity_poly.pdbx_seq_one_letter_code
_entity_poly.pdbx_strand_id
1 'polypeptide(L)'
;MDSRETHMPHGVITEREKGEQVEKLVLPRTIHLVPMDYLDGFAVRPGFYEINGATAIPGGVNFTVYSHGATAIELLLFRREKTEPFAILPFPEHYRIGNVYSMIVFQLNIEEFEYAYRVDGPYEPGKGLVFDRNKYLLDPYAKAVTGQSQWGESLPSGQHYRARVVKDDFDWGDMGQPLLPMEDLIIYELHVRGFTKDPSSGVLHPGTFAGLMEKLPYLLELGVNVVELMPIFEFDEMQDYREVDGEKLYNYWGYNTVSFFAPNTSYTSSKEYNREGNELKNLIQVFNRHGIEVYLDVVFNHTAEGNENGPFFSFKGFDNNIYY
;
A
#
# COMPACT_ATOMS: atom_id res chain seq x y z
N MET A 1 -49.06 3.67 63.73
CA MET A 1 -48.91 2.69 64.82
C MET A 1 -48.27 1.46 64.19
N ASP A 2 -46.98 1.50 63.87
CA ASP A 2 -45.78 1.48 64.74
C ASP A 2 -45.52 0.10 65.36
N SER A 3 -44.51 -0.61 64.83
CA SER A 3 -43.46 -1.38 65.52
C SER A 3 -42.60 -2.13 64.47
N ARG A 4 -41.41 -1.62 64.10
CA ARG A 4 -40.04 -1.93 64.62
C ARG A 4 -39.51 -3.29 64.13
N GLU A 5 -38.48 -3.35 63.25
CA GLU A 5 -37.01 -3.38 63.52
C GLU A 5 -36.59 -4.56 64.43
N THR A 6 -35.51 -5.34 64.26
CA THR A 6 -34.28 -5.41 63.44
C THR A 6 -33.57 -6.75 63.82
N HIS A 7 -32.84 -7.41 62.91
CA HIS A 7 -31.46 -7.94 63.10
C HIS A 7 -31.06 -9.02 62.07
N MET A 8 -30.09 -8.68 61.22
CA MET A 8 -28.99 -9.53 60.72
C MET A 8 -27.77 -9.23 61.64
N PRO A 9 -26.71 -10.07 61.82
CA PRO A 9 -25.75 -10.41 60.74
C PRO A 9 -24.89 -11.71 60.90
N HIS A 10 -23.93 -11.85 59.96
CA HIS A 10 -22.79 -12.80 59.85
C HIS A 10 -23.12 -14.13 59.15
N GLY A 11 -22.68 -14.45 57.92
CA GLY A 11 -21.55 -13.99 57.13
C GLY A 11 -20.41 -15.02 57.21
N VAL A 12 -20.35 -15.98 56.27
CA VAL A 12 -19.10 -16.61 55.80
C VAL A 12 -19.27 -17.01 54.33
N ILE A 13 -18.46 -16.38 53.51
CA ILE A 13 -18.13 -16.70 52.12
C ILE A 13 -17.31 -18.00 52.11
N THR A 14 -17.60 -18.93 51.21
CA THR A 14 -16.55 -19.74 50.56
C THR A 14 -17.01 -20.17 49.17
N GLU A 15 -16.36 -19.57 48.17
CA GLU A 15 -16.23 -20.10 46.83
C GLU A 15 -15.53 -21.45 46.85
N ARG A 16 -15.87 -22.35 45.91
CA ARG A 16 -14.88 -23.09 45.11
C ARG A 16 -15.54 -23.84 43.93
N GLU A 17 -15.24 -23.30 42.75
CA GLU A 17 -14.72 -24.02 41.58
C GLU A 17 -15.59 -25.11 40.94
N LYS A 18 -16.43 -24.67 39.98
CA LYS A 18 -16.75 -25.49 38.80
C LYS A 18 -15.75 -25.14 37.70
N GLY A 19 -14.80 -26.03 37.47
CA GLY A 19 -13.91 -25.97 36.32
C GLY A 19 -14.69 -26.20 35.03
N GLU A 20 -14.89 -25.15 34.24
CA GLU A 20 -15.21 -25.28 32.83
C GLU A 20 -13.98 -25.83 32.10
N GLN A 21 -14.13 -27.02 31.54
CA GLN A 21 -13.17 -27.54 30.59
C GLN A 21 -13.24 -26.67 29.34
N VAL A 22 -12.22 -25.82 29.17
CA VAL A 22 -11.95 -25.17 27.89
C VAL A 22 -11.67 -26.28 26.87
N GLU A 23 -12.65 -26.57 26.03
CA GLU A 23 -12.42 -27.34 24.81
C GLU A 23 -11.31 -26.64 24.05
N LYS A 24 -10.13 -27.28 24.00
CA LYS A 24 -9.02 -26.84 23.16
C LYS A 24 -9.56 -26.77 21.74
N LEU A 25 -9.77 -25.56 21.25
CA LEU A 25 -9.99 -25.27 19.85
C LEU A 25 -8.80 -25.86 19.08
N VAL A 26 -9.00 -27.04 18.49
CA VAL A 26 -8.02 -27.63 17.58
C VAL A 26 -8.03 -26.75 16.34
N LEU A 27 -7.02 -25.89 16.23
CA LEU A 27 -6.81 -25.06 15.04
C LEU A 27 -6.85 -25.98 13.80
N PRO A 28 -7.73 -25.71 12.82
CA PRO A 28 -7.80 -26.52 11.62
C PRO A 28 -6.48 -26.38 10.85
N ARG A 29 -5.75 -27.49 10.74
CA ARG A 29 -4.55 -27.69 9.90
C ARG A 29 -3.54 -26.54 9.97
N THR A 30 -2.51 -26.70 10.78
CA THR A 30 -1.23 -26.02 10.55
C THR A 30 -0.86 -26.25 9.07
N ILE A 31 -1.00 -25.22 8.23
CA ILE A 31 -0.48 -25.27 6.86
C ILE A 31 1.03 -25.31 7.05
N HIS A 32 1.59 -26.52 7.06
CA HIS A 32 3.03 -26.69 7.05
C HIS A 32 3.52 -26.23 5.68
N LEU A 33 3.87 -24.95 5.61
CA LEU A 33 4.58 -24.37 4.48
C LEU A 33 6.01 -24.92 4.48
N VAL A 34 6.16 -26.14 3.97
CA VAL A 34 7.47 -26.77 3.78
C VAL A 34 8.06 -26.24 2.48
N PRO A 35 9.34 -25.82 2.46
CA PRO A 35 10.08 -25.55 1.24
C PRO A 35 10.07 -26.72 0.27
N MET A 36 10.06 -26.42 -1.02
CA MET A 36 10.09 -27.43 -2.08
C MET A 36 11.33 -27.32 -2.96
N ASP A 37 11.87 -26.11 -3.11
CA ASP A 37 13.05 -25.82 -3.92
C ASP A 37 13.96 -24.80 -3.22
N TYR A 38 15.15 -24.58 -3.79
CA TYR A 38 16.10 -23.56 -3.34
C TYR A 38 16.59 -22.73 -4.53
N LEU A 39 16.50 -21.40 -4.42
CA LEU A 39 16.92 -20.45 -5.44
C LEU A 39 17.84 -19.40 -4.80
N ASP A 40 19.05 -19.24 -5.32
CA ASP A 40 20.03 -18.24 -4.84
C ASP A 40 20.23 -18.22 -3.30
N GLY A 41 20.20 -19.40 -2.68
CA GLY A 41 20.30 -19.57 -1.23
C GLY A 41 19.01 -19.41 -0.44
N PHE A 42 17.89 -19.06 -1.08
CA PHE A 42 16.57 -18.95 -0.46
C PHE A 42 15.76 -20.23 -0.65
N ALA A 43 15.19 -20.71 0.44
CA ALA A 43 14.16 -21.74 0.39
C ALA A 43 12.88 -21.14 -0.24
N VAL A 44 12.27 -21.85 -1.18
CA VAL A 44 11.05 -21.40 -1.88
C VAL A 44 10.03 -22.52 -2.04
N ARG A 45 8.78 -22.15 -2.36
CA ARG A 45 7.69 -23.07 -2.74
C ARG A 45 6.66 -22.37 -3.63
N PRO A 46 5.73 -23.11 -4.27
CA PRO A 46 4.59 -22.49 -4.96
C PRO A 46 3.82 -21.55 -4.03
N GLY A 47 3.48 -20.38 -4.55
CA GLY A 47 2.77 -19.34 -3.80
C GLY A 47 1.25 -19.47 -3.77
N PHE A 48 0.60 -18.52 -3.11
CA PHE A 48 -0.84 -18.35 -3.12
C PHE A 48 -1.24 -17.56 -4.38
N TYR A 49 -1.51 -18.28 -5.47
CA TYR A 49 -1.79 -17.71 -6.78
C TYR A 49 -3.06 -16.82 -6.85
N GLU A 50 -3.92 -16.84 -5.82
CA GLU A 50 -5.13 -16.00 -5.75
C GLU A 50 -4.89 -14.65 -5.05
N ILE A 51 -3.70 -14.45 -4.46
CA ILE A 51 -3.37 -13.23 -3.71
C ILE A 51 -2.28 -12.49 -4.47
N ASN A 52 -2.68 -11.49 -5.25
CA ASN A 52 -1.76 -10.65 -6.03
C ASN A 52 -0.82 -9.80 -5.15
N GLY A 53 0.33 -9.46 -5.71
CA GLY A 53 1.37 -8.65 -5.08
C GLY A 53 2.18 -9.39 -4.03
N ALA A 54 2.96 -8.64 -3.25
CA ALA A 54 3.70 -9.17 -2.10
C ALA A 54 2.88 -9.14 -0.81
N THR A 55 2.73 -10.31 -0.18
CA THR A 55 2.04 -10.49 1.11
C THR A 55 2.98 -11.09 2.14
N ALA A 56 3.21 -10.38 3.24
CA ALA A 56 3.94 -10.90 4.38
C ALA A 56 3.16 -12.07 5.00
N ILE A 57 3.85 -13.19 5.25
CA ILE A 57 3.28 -14.39 5.86
C ILE A 57 4.18 -14.88 6.99
N PRO A 58 3.70 -15.73 7.91
CA PRO A 58 4.56 -16.31 8.93
C PRO A 58 5.78 -17.01 8.30
N GLY A 59 6.98 -16.49 8.59
CA GLY A 59 8.25 -17.07 8.13
C GLY A 59 8.66 -16.74 6.70
N GLY A 60 8.00 -15.82 5.99
CA GLY A 60 8.40 -15.44 4.63
C GLY A 60 7.49 -14.41 3.96
N VAL A 61 7.56 -14.34 2.63
CA VAL A 61 6.71 -13.48 1.81
C VAL A 61 6.18 -14.28 0.62
N ASN A 62 4.89 -14.16 0.36
CA ASN A 62 4.26 -14.62 -0.87
C ASN A 62 4.32 -13.53 -1.92
N PHE A 63 4.86 -13.82 -3.10
CA PHE A 63 4.90 -12.93 -4.25
C PHE A 63 4.05 -13.51 -5.37
N THR A 64 3.10 -12.73 -5.89
CA THR A 64 2.22 -13.16 -6.99
C THR A 64 2.08 -12.06 -8.02
N VAL A 65 2.32 -12.36 -9.29
CA VAL A 65 2.18 -11.39 -10.37
C VAL A 65 1.62 -12.03 -11.63
N TYR A 66 0.93 -11.23 -12.44
CA TYR A 66 0.29 -11.65 -13.69
C TYR A 66 1.06 -11.12 -14.90
N SER A 67 1.24 -11.99 -15.90
CA SER A 67 1.61 -11.60 -17.27
C SER A 67 1.19 -12.69 -18.25
N HIS A 68 0.52 -12.31 -19.33
CA HIS A 68 0.07 -13.24 -20.36
C HIS A 68 1.21 -13.58 -21.33
N GLY A 69 1.88 -12.57 -21.86
CA GLY A 69 2.93 -12.68 -22.87
C GLY A 69 4.33 -12.99 -22.34
N ALA A 70 4.55 -12.93 -21.03
CA ALA A 70 5.86 -13.24 -20.45
C ALA A 70 6.28 -14.70 -20.69
N THR A 71 7.55 -14.87 -21.05
CA THR A 71 8.22 -16.18 -21.13
C THR A 71 8.92 -16.53 -19.82
N ALA A 72 9.40 -15.53 -19.07
CA ALA A 72 9.97 -15.70 -17.74
C ALA A 72 9.78 -14.45 -16.87
N ILE A 73 9.72 -14.65 -15.55
CA ILE A 73 9.70 -13.56 -14.57
C ILE A 73 10.77 -13.87 -13.51
N GLU A 74 11.52 -12.85 -13.11
CA GLU A 74 12.49 -12.91 -12.02
C GLU A 74 12.09 -11.92 -10.93
N LEU A 75 12.07 -12.39 -9.68
CA LEU A 75 11.99 -11.52 -8.50
C LEU A 75 13.40 -11.05 -8.13
N LEU A 76 13.56 -9.74 -7.99
CA LEU A 76 14.82 -9.12 -7.60
C LEU A 76 14.70 -8.61 -6.17
N LEU A 77 15.66 -8.96 -5.31
CA LEU A 77 15.71 -8.49 -3.93
C LEU A 77 16.89 -7.53 -3.76
N PHE A 78 16.62 -6.34 -3.25
CA PHE A 78 17.59 -5.29 -3.03
C PHE A 78 17.72 -5.03 -1.55
N ARG A 79 18.95 -4.82 -1.06
CA ARG A 79 19.11 -4.21 0.26
C ARG A 79 18.60 -2.79 0.16
N ARG A 80 17.98 -2.28 1.23
CA ARG A 80 17.47 -0.92 1.26
C ARG A 80 18.48 0.09 0.71
N GLU A 81 17.99 0.98 -0.15
CA GLU A 81 18.76 2.08 -0.77
C GLU A 81 19.95 1.62 -1.65
N LYS A 82 20.12 0.32 -1.91
CA LYS A 82 21.16 -0.20 -2.83
C LYS A 82 20.62 -0.31 -4.24
N THR A 83 21.44 0.01 -5.24
CA THR A 83 21.03 -0.02 -6.66
C THR A 83 21.00 -1.42 -7.24
N GLU A 84 21.88 -2.31 -6.76
CA GLU A 84 22.02 -3.68 -7.25
C GLU A 84 21.26 -4.69 -6.39
N PRO A 85 20.62 -5.70 -7.01
CA PRO A 85 19.99 -6.77 -6.27
C PRO A 85 21.06 -7.65 -5.59
N PHE A 86 20.80 -8.06 -4.35
CA PHE A 86 21.63 -9.06 -3.67
C PHE A 86 21.18 -10.49 -3.96
N ALA A 87 19.97 -10.67 -4.50
CA ALA A 87 19.45 -11.96 -4.96
C ALA A 87 18.52 -11.79 -6.17
N ILE A 88 18.58 -12.78 -7.07
CA ILE A 88 17.71 -12.85 -8.26
C ILE A 88 17.05 -14.23 -8.28
N LEU A 89 15.73 -14.26 -8.12
CA LEU A 89 14.95 -15.48 -7.96
C LEU A 89 14.03 -15.68 -9.17
N PRO A 90 14.41 -16.51 -10.16
CA PRO A 90 13.54 -16.81 -11.28
C PRO A 90 12.33 -17.61 -10.79
N PHE A 91 11.12 -17.25 -11.21
CA PHE A 91 9.94 -18.05 -10.92
C PHE A 91 10.04 -19.40 -11.66
N PRO A 92 10.03 -20.54 -10.96
CA PRO A 92 10.05 -21.83 -11.63
C PRO A 92 8.83 -22.02 -12.53
N GLU A 93 9.02 -22.66 -13.68
CA GLU A 93 7.93 -22.90 -14.65
C GLU A 93 6.76 -23.66 -14.02
N HIS A 94 7.05 -24.65 -13.15
CA HIS A 94 6.04 -25.41 -12.43
C HIS A 94 5.34 -24.66 -11.29
N TYR A 95 5.74 -23.42 -11.00
CA TYR A 95 5.05 -22.53 -10.03
C TYR A 95 4.05 -21.59 -10.74
N ARG A 96 4.03 -21.58 -12.07
CA ARG A 96 3.08 -20.82 -12.88
C ARG A 96 1.75 -21.59 -13.01
N ILE A 97 0.64 -20.92 -12.71
CA ILE A 97 -0.72 -21.44 -12.93
C ILE A 97 -1.42 -20.50 -13.91
N GLY A 98 -1.70 -20.99 -15.12
CA GLY A 98 -2.20 -20.14 -16.20
C GLY A 98 -1.19 -19.03 -16.52
N ASN A 99 -1.58 -17.77 -16.32
CA ASN A 99 -0.73 -16.59 -16.53
C ASN A 99 -0.29 -15.92 -15.23
N VAL A 100 -0.41 -16.64 -14.11
CA VAL A 100 -0.06 -16.16 -12.78
C VAL A 100 1.22 -16.86 -12.31
N TYR A 101 2.21 -16.05 -11.96
CA TYR A 101 3.48 -16.47 -11.39
C TYR A 101 3.41 -16.26 -9.88
N SER A 102 3.57 -17.33 -9.09
CA SER A 102 3.44 -17.24 -7.63
C SER A 102 4.52 -18.01 -6.89
N MET A 103 5.18 -17.38 -5.93
CA MET A 103 6.27 -17.97 -5.18
C MET A 103 6.28 -17.46 -3.73
N ILE A 104 6.34 -18.38 -2.78
CA ILE A 104 6.69 -18.06 -1.40
C ILE A 104 8.19 -18.15 -1.26
N VAL A 105 8.80 -17.09 -0.72
CA VAL A 105 10.21 -17.05 -0.35
C VAL A 105 10.30 -17.03 1.18
N PHE A 106 10.97 -18.02 1.75
CA PHE A 106 11.10 -18.15 3.20
C PHE A 106 12.24 -17.32 3.76
N GLN A 107 12.16 -17.05 5.07
CA GLN A 107 13.20 -16.39 5.87
C GLN A 107 13.57 -14.98 5.39
N LEU A 108 12.63 -14.32 4.70
CA LEU A 108 12.75 -12.92 4.37
C LEU A 108 12.29 -12.04 5.54
N ASN A 109 13.19 -11.20 6.05
CA ASN A 109 12.82 -10.09 6.91
C ASN A 109 12.42 -8.89 6.05
N ILE A 110 11.14 -8.55 6.03
CA ILE A 110 10.59 -7.49 5.17
C ILE A 110 11.21 -6.10 5.44
N GLU A 111 11.81 -5.89 6.60
CA GLU A 111 12.44 -4.61 6.98
C GLU A 111 13.83 -4.42 6.34
N GLU A 112 14.41 -5.46 5.76
CA GLU A 112 15.79 -5.47 5.26
C GLU A 112 15.89 -5.30 3.73
N PHE A 113 14.78 -5.45 3.00
CA PHE A 113 14.80 -5.47 1.55
C PHE A 113 13.69 -4.65 0.87
N GLU A 114 13.95 -4.31 -0.37
CA GLU A 114 13.01 -3.81 -1.37
C GLU A 114 13.00 -4.79 -2.55
N TYR A 115 11.96 -4.79 -3.37
CA TYR A 115 11.88 -5.72 -4.50
C TYR A 115 11.38 -5.06 -5.79
N ALA A 116 11.72 -5.69 -6.90
CA ALA A 116 11.20 -5.38 -8.22
C ALA A 116 11.14 -6.68 -9.03
N TYR A 117 10.63 -6.60 -10.25
CA TYR A 117 10.61 -7.71 -11.19
C TYR A 117 11.45 -7.43 -12.42
N ARG A 118 11.96 -8.49 -13.04
CA ARG A 118 12.37 -8.50 -14.45
C ARG A 118 11.43 -9.43 -15.19
N VAL A 119 10.97 -9.00 -16.36
CA VAL A 119 10.04 -9.78 -17.18
C VAL A 119 10.66 -9.95 -18.56
N ASP A 120 10.79 -11.20 -18.97
CA ASP A 120 11.30 -11.59 -20.29
C ASP A 120 10.13 -12.01 -21.19
N GLY A 121 10.28 -11.80 -22.49
CA GLY A 121 9.23 -12.06 -23.47
C GLY A 121 9.56 -11.53 -24.87
N PRO A 122 8.62 -11.65 -25.82
CA PRO A 122 8.82 -11.17 -27.18
C PRO A 122 9.01 -9.64 -27.25
N TYR A 123 9.96 -9.18 -28.06
CA TYR A 123 10.16 -7.76 -28.35
C TYR A 123 9.89 -7.47 -29.83
N GLU A 124 8.66 -7.08 -30.13
CA GLU A 124 8.18 -6.64 -31.44
C GLU A 124 7.32 -5.36 -31.28
N PRO A 125 7.93 -4.16 -31.15
CA PRO A 125 7.20 -2.93 -30.85
C PRO A 125 6.08 -2.57 -31.83
N GLY A 126 6.23 -2.92 -33.11
CA GLY A 126 5.18 -2.74 -34.13
C GLY A 126 3.90 -3.54 -33.88
N LYS A 127 3.93 -4.52 -32.96
CA LYS A 127 2.78 -5.29 -32.48
C LYS A 127 2.42 -4.99 -31.01
N GLY A 128 3.06 -3.99 -30.40
CA GLY A 128 2.92 -3.67 -28.98
C GLY A 128 3.61 -4.65 -28.01
N LEU A 129 4.39 -5.61 -28.51
CA LEU A 129 5.15 -6.53 -27.67
C LEU A 129 6.48 -5.86 -27.30
N VAL A 130 6.66 -5.43 -26.06
CA VAL A 130 7.79 -4.58 -25.65
C VAL A 130 8.53 -5.09 -24.41
N PHE A 131 8.47 -6.41 -24.15
CA PHE A 131 9.15 -7.04 -23.02
C PHE A 131 10.68 -6.82 -23.06
N ASP A 132 11.28 -6.39 -21.95
CA ASP A 132 12.71 -6.13 -21.85
C ASP A 132 13.25 -6.55 -20.48
N ARG A 133 13.96 -7.69 -20.45
CA ARG A 133 14.58 -8.26 -19.25
C ARG A 133 15.63 -7.34 -18.61
N ASN A 134 16.13 -6.31 -19.30
CA ASN A 134 17.12 -5.41 -18.71
C ASN A 134 16.48 -4.33 -17.81
N LYS A 135 15.15 -4.28 -17.73
CA LYS A 135 14.41 -3.30 -16.93
C LYS A 135 13.91 -3.91 -15.61
N TYR A 136 14.07 -3.16 -14.54
CA TYR A 136 13.39 -3.35 -13.27
C TYR A 136 11.99 -2.76 -13.37
N LEU A 137 11.02 -3.58 -13.00
CA LEU A 137 9.61 -3.24 -13.04
C LEU A 137 9.06 -3.25 -11.63
N LEU A 138 8.40 -2.16 -11.28
CA LEU A 138 7.59 -2.01 -10.09
C LEU A 138 6.43 -3.02 -10.15
N ASP A 139 6.14 -3.68 -9.03
CA ASP A 139 4.96 -4.54 -8.92
C ASP A 139 3.68 -3.74 -9.18
N PRO A 140 2.82 -4.13 -10.14
CA PRO A 140 1.52 -3.49 -10.38
C PRO A 140 0.62 -3.47 -9.13
N TYR A 141 0.87 -4.36 -8.17
CA TYR A 141 0.16 -4.51 -6.90
C TYR A 141 0.97 -4.00 -5.69
N ALA A 142 2.02 -3.20 -5.91
CA ALA A 142 2.84 -2.65 -4.86
C ALA A 142 2.00 -1.80 -3.88
N LYS A 143 1.98 -2.20 -2.60
CA LYS A 143 1.34 -1.45 -1.50
C LYS A 143 2.19 -0.29 -0.97
N ALA A 144 3.46 -0.26 -1.35
CA ALA A 144 4.40 0.82 -1.05
C ALA A 144 5.38 0.92 -2.21
N VAL A 145 5.63 2.14 -2.67
CA VAL A 145 6.66 2.45 -3.67
C VAL A 145 7.85 3.08 -2.96
N THR A 146 9.05 2.66 -3.33
CA THR A 146 10.30 3.26 -2.89
C THR A 146 11.05 3.81 -4.09
N GLY A 147 12.03 4.66 -3.80
CA GLY A 147 12.69 5.47 -4.81
C GLY A 147 12.12 6.88 -4.88
N GLN A 148 10.99 7.18 -4.20
CA GLN A 148 10.39 8.50 -4.02
C GLN A 148 10.15 8.74 -2.53
N SER A 149 10.42 9.95 -2.02
CA SER A 149 10.00 10.26 -0.64
C SER A 149 9.94 11.74 -0.27
N GLN A 150 10.45 12.66 -1.10
CA GLN A 150 10.48 14.08 -0.75
C GLN A 150 9.90 14.93 -1.87
N TRP A 151 8.80 15.61 -1.54
CA TRP A 151 8.10 16.50 -2.46
C TRP A 151 9.05 17.54 -3.07
N GLY A 152 9.13 17.56 -4.40
CA GLY A 152 9.91 18.52 -5.17
C GLY A 152 11.40 18.19 -5.27
N GLU A 153 11.83 17.02 -4.79
CA GLU A 153 13.21 16.55 -4.96
C GLU A 153 13.31 15.64 -6.18
N SER A 154 14.15 16.05 -7.14
CA SER A 154 14.42 15.22 -8.31
C SER A 154 15.18 13.95 -7.92
N LEU A 155 14.75 12.84 -8.49
CA LEU A 155 15.41 11.56 -8.32
C LEU A 155 16.56 11.40 -9.32
N PRO A 156 17.53 10.50 -9.03
CA PRO A 156 18.47 10.04 -10.03
C PRO A 156 17.73 9.45 -11.23
N SER A 157 18.13 9.80 -12.44
CA SER A 157 17.59 9.21 -13.66
C SER A 157 17.83 7.69 -13.69
N GLY A 158 16.87 6.92 -14.22
CA GLY A 158 16.99 5.47 -14.41
C GLY A 158 15.90 4.64 -13.72
N GLN A 159 16.19 3.36 -13.50
CA GLN A 159 15.28 2.37 -12.93
C GLN A 159 15.24 2.49 -11.39
N HIS A 160 14.46 3.43 -10.89
CA HIS A 160 14.46 3.79 -9.47
C HIS A 160 13.26 3.27 -8.69
N TYR A 161 12.13 3.00 -9.34
CA TYR A 161 10.94 2.48 -8.67
C TYR A 161 11.14 1.04 -8.20
N ARG A 162 10.87 0.82 -6.92
CA ARG A 162 10.78 -0.50 -6.32
C ARG A 162 9.58 -0.57 -5.40
N ALA A 163 9.21 -1.78 -5.05
CA ALA A 163 8.17 -2.04 -4.10
C ALA A 163 8.76 -2.42 -2.73
N ARG A 164 7.99 -2.13 -1.68
CA ARG A 164 8.26 -2.63 -0.31
C ARG A 164 7.05 -3.43 0.17
N VAL A 165 7.32 -4.50 0.92
CA VAL A 165 6.26 -5.31 1.53
C VAL A 165 5.69 -4.58 2.73
N VAL A 166 4.38 -4.34 2.76
CA VAL A 166 3.70 -3.62 3.85
C VAL A 166 3.06 -4.62 4.82
N LYS A 167 3.18 -4.37 6.12
CA LYS A 167 2.46 -5.13 7.17
C LYS A 167 1.00 -4.70 7.19
N ASP A 168 0.09 -5.67 7.22
CA ASP A 168 -1.34 -5.42 7.32
C ASP A 168 -1.83 -5.72 8.74
N ASP A 169 -1.42 -4.89 9.69
CA ASP A 169 -1.66 -5.03 11.13
C ASP A 169 -2.11 -3.70 11.78
N PHE A 170 -2.66 -2.77 11.00
CA PHE A 170 -3.20 -1.51 11.52
C PHE A 170 -4.46 -1.78 12.36
N ASP A 171 -4.50 -1.25 13.58
CA ASP A 171 -5.63 -1.42 14.50
C ASP A 171 -6.74 -0.40 14.21
N TRP A 172 -7.78 -0.88 13.51
CA TRP A 172 -8.98 -0.08 13.23
C TRP A 172 -9.89 0.09 14.46
N GLY A 173 -9.73 -0.71 15.52
CA GLY A 173 -10.69 -0.81 16.63
C GLY A 173 -12.09 -1.20 16.18
N ASP A 174 -13.13 -0.75 16.91
CA ASP A 174 -14.54 -1.03 16.60
C ASP A 174 -15.13 -0.12 15.52
N MET A 175 -14.31 0.35 14.58
CA MET A 175 -14.70 1.36 13.61
C MET A 175 -15.63 0.81 12.51
N GLY A 176 -16.81 1.44 12.40
CA GLY A 176 -17.69 1.34 11.25
C GLY A 176 -17.55 2.54 10.30
N GLN A 177 -17.98 2.37 9.06
CA GLN A 177 -18.12 3.48 8.11
C GLN A 177 -19.36 4.33 8.47
N PRO A 178 -19.33 5.66 8.30
CA PRO A 178 -20.50 6.52 8.54
C PRO A 178 -21.74 6.15 7.70
N LEU A 179 -21.55 5.72 6.45
CA LEU A 179 -22.60 5.27 5.52
C LEU A 179 -23.76 6.27 5.40
N LEU A 180 -23.42 7.52 5.12
CA LEU A 180 -24.37 8.61 4.96
C LEU A 180 -25.21 8.41 3.68
N PRO A 181 -26.52 8.72 3.71
CA PRO A 181 -27.34 8.74 2.50
C PRO A 181 -26.81 9.73 1.47
N MET A 182 -26.86 9.37 0.19
CA MET A 182 -26.32 10.19 -0.91
C MET A 182 -26.96 11.58 -0.96
N GLU A 183 -28.25 11.67 -0.64
CA GLU A 183 -29.02 12.92 -0.59
C GLU A 183 -28.59 13.89 0.52
N ASP A 184 -27.89 13.39 1.54
CA ASP A 184 -27.44 14.17 2.69
C ASP A 184 -25.97 14.61 2.56
N LEU A 185 -25.28 14.23 1.49
CA LEU A 185 -23.85 14.52 1.33
C LEU A 185 -23.59 15.99 1.00
N ILE A 186 -22.61 16.55 1.71
CA ILE A 186 -21.99 17.85 1.47
C ILE A 186 -20.50 17.58 1.28
N ILE A 187 -20.13 17.43 0.01
CA ILE A 187 -18.78 17.03 -0.41
C ILE A 187 -17.87 18.26 -0.48
N TYR A 188 -16.69 18.13 0.11
CA TYR A 188 -15.62 19.11 0.08
C TYR A 188 -14.37 18.53 -0.60
N GLU A 189 -14.18 18.88 -1.87
CA GLU A 189 -12.97 18.53 -2.62
C GLU A 189 -11.78 19.34 -2.08
N LEU A 190 -10.68 18.65 -1.77
CA LEU A 190 -9.44 19.30 -1.33
C LEU A 190 -8.19 18.58 -1.83
N HIS A 191 -7.12 19.35 -1.90
CA HIS A 191 -5.78 18.84 -2.14
C HIS A 191 -5.04 18.67 -0.81
N VAL A 192 -4.59 17.45 -0.48
CA VAL A 192 -3.92 17.13 0.81
C VAL A 192 -2.81 18.13 1.14
N ARG A 193 -1.89 18.35 0.17
CA ARG A 193 -0.85 19.37 0.31
C ARG A 193 -1.40 20.79 0.45
N GLY A 194 -2.17 21.25 -0.53
CA GLY A 194 -2.59 22.65 -0.62
C GLY A 194 -3.42 23.13 0.57
N PHE A 195 -4.23 22.24 1.14
CA PHE A 195 -5.14 22.58 2.23
C PHE A 195 -4.42 23.11 3.48
N THR A 196 -3.19 22.65 3.73
CA THR A 196 -2.43 23.04 4.93
C THR A 196 -1.01 23.51 4.65
N LYS A 197 -0.61 23.74 3.38
CA LYS A 197 0.78 24.09 3.06
C LYS A 197 1.18 25.49 3.53
N ASP A 198 0.26 26.45 3.47
CA ASP A 198 0.54 27.84 3.83
C ASP A 198 0.82 27.98 5.34
N PRO A 199 1.77 28.83 5.77
CA PRO A 199 2.06 29.05 7.19
C PRO A 199 0.85 29.50 8.02
N SER A 200 -0.11 30.20 7.40
CA SER A 200 -1.35 30.61 8.07
C SER A 200 -2.25 29.44 8.48
N SER A 201 -2.00 28.24 7.96
CA SER A 201 -2.67 27.02 8.41
C SER A 201 -2.39 26.73 9.89
N GLY A 202 -1.21 27.10 10.42
CA GLY A 202 -0.85 26.91 11.82
C GLY A 202 -0.77 25.45 12.29
N VAL A 203 -0.70 24.48 11.37
CA VAL A 203 -0.58 23.04 11.69
C VAL A 203 0.88 22.67 11.94
N LEU A 204 1.12 21.57 12.67
CA LEU A 204 2.46 21.05 12.94
C LEU A 204 3.13 20.46 11.70
N HIS A 205 2.34 19.82 10.82
CA HIS A 205 2.84 19.13 9.64
C HIS A 205 2.23 19.65 8.31
N PRO A 206 2.62 20.84 7.83
CA PRO A 206 2.02 21.48 6.66
C PRO A 206 2.06 20.65 5.38
N GLY A 207 0.88 20.43 4.79
CA GLY A 207 0.69 19.77 3.50
C GLY A 207 0.81 18.25 3.53
N THR A 208 0.43 17.63 4.66
CA THR A 208 0.47 16.18 4.90
C THR A 208 -0.89 15.67 5.37
N PHE A 209 -1.09 14.34 5.43
CA PHE A 209 -2.28 13.74 6.03
C PHE A 209 -2.43 14.13 7.50
N ALA A 210 -1.34 14.14 8.28
CA ALA A 210 -1.37 14.61 9.66
C ALA A 210 -1.79 16.09 9.77
N GLY A 211 -1.26 16.96 8.90
CA GLY A 211 -1.63 18.37 8.87
C GLY A 211 -3.11 18.58 8.50
N LEU A 212 -3.62 17.83 7.52
CA LEU A 212 -5.05 17.82 7.17
C LEU A 212 -5.91 17.35 8.36
N MET A 213 -5.47 16.34 9.09
CA MET A 213 -6.18 15.85 10.28
C MET A 213 -6.33 16.92 11.36
N GLU A 214 -5.33 17.79 11.57
CA GLU A 214 -5.39 18.93 12.50
C GLU A 214 -6.49 19.95 12.13
N LYS A 215 -6.95 19.94 10.87
CA LYS A 215 -8.03 20.81 10.38
C LYS A 215 -9.43 20.21 10.49
N LEU A 216 -9.58 19.05 11.11
CA LEU A 216 -10.89 18.48 11.42
C LEU A 216 -11.86 19.47 12.11
N PRO A 217 -11.46 20.28 13.12
CA PRO A 217 -12.39 21.24 13.74
C PRO A 217 -12.97 22.25 12.75
N TYR A 218 -12.17 22.70 11.78
CA TYR A 218 -12.63 23.61 10.73
C TYR A 218 -13.66 22.93 9.82
N LEU A 219 -13.41 21.68 9.41
CA LEU A 219 -14.34 20.93 8.55
C LEU A 219 -15.68 20.67 9.25
N LEU A 220 -15.64 20.36 10.55
CA LEU A 220 -16.84 20.21 11.38
C LEU A 220 -17.61 21.52 11.54
N GLU A 221 -16.92 22.65 11.78
CA GLU A 221 -17.54 23.97 11.86
C GLU A 221 -18.16 24.40 10.52
N LEU A 222 -17.49 24.09 9.41
CA LEU A 222 -17.99 24.34 8.06
C LEU A 222 -19.26 23.52 7.75
N GLY A 223 -19.42 22.37 8.41
CA GLY A 223 -20.59 21.50 8.28
C GLY A 223 -20.54 20.54 7.10
N VAL A 224 -19.34 20.27 6.56
CA VAL A 224 -19.15 19.25 5.52
C VAL A 224 -19.11 17.87 6.16
N ASN A 225 -19.63 16.86 5.45
CA ASN A 225 -19.68 15.47 5.95
C ASN A 225 -18.99 14.47 5.02
N VAL A 226 -18.44 14.94 3.90
CA VAL A 226 -17.52 14.18 3.05
C VAL A 226 -16.34 15.06 2.68
N VAL A 227 -15.14 14.51 2.80
CA VAL A 227 -13.92 15.07 2.21
C VAL A 227 -13.56 14.22 1.00
N GLU A 228 -13.49 14.85 -0.17
CA GLU A 228 -12.99 14.23 -1.39
C GLU A 228 -11.54 14.64 -1.60
N LEU A 229 -10.63 13.67 -1.48
CA LEU A 229 -9.21 13.88 -1.66
C LEU A 229 -8.88 13.80 -3.16
N MET A 230 -8.29 14.87 -3.69
CA MET A 230 -7.55 14.81 -4.96
C MET A 230 -6.51 13.66 -4.94
N PRO A 231 -6.03 13.17 -6.10
CA PRO A 231 -5.30 11.91 -6.20
C PRO A 231 -4.24 11.68 -5.13
N ILE A 232 -4.42 10.60 -4.37
CA ILE A 232 -3.50 10.14 -3.32
C ILE A 232 -2.80 8.83 -3.65
N PHE A 233 -3.09 8.20 -4.79
CA PHE A 233 -2.28 7.08 -5.27
C PHE A 233 -0.87 7.58 -5.57
N GLU A 234 0.14 6.71 -5.44
CA GLU A 234 1.52 7.11 -5.68
C GLU A 234 1.65 7.70 -7.09
N PHE A 235 2.23 8.90 -7.17
CA PHE A 235 2.56 9.59 -8.39
C PHE A 235 3.88 10.33 -8.19
N ASP A 236 4.59 10.59 -9.28
CA ASP A 236 5.83 11.36 -9.29
C ASP A 236 5.55 12.81 -9.66
N GLU A 237 5.66 13.72 -8.70
CA GLU A 237 5.47 15.15 -8.98
C GLU A 237 6.55 15.69 -9.93
N MET A 238 7.76 15.11 -9.91
CA MET A 238 8.91 15.59 -10.67
C MET A 238 9.04 14.98 -12.07
N GLN A 239 8.20 14.01 -12.42
CA GLN A 239 8.29 13.33 -13.71
C GLN A 239 8.20 14.28 -14.91
N ASP A 240 7.28 15.23 -14.88
CA ASP A 240 7.08 16.24 -15.94
C ASP A 240 7.69 17.60 -15.56
N TYR A 241 8.73 17.57 -14.72
CA TYR A 241 9.40 18.78 -14.25
C TYR A 241 9.87 19.64 -15.41
N ARG A 242 9.57 20.93 -15.33
CA ARG A 242 10.07 21.94 -16.27
C ARG A 242 10.17 23.28 -15.57
N GLU A 243 11.06 24.12 -16.09
CA GLU A 243 11.16 25.52 -15.67
C GLU A 243 10.60 26.42 -16.77
N VAL A 244 9.71 27.33 -16.38
CA VAL A 244 9.11 28.33 -17.28
C VAL A 244 9.22 29.68 -16.59
N ASP A 245 9.90 30.65 -17.23
CA ASP A 245 10.11 32.00 -16.70
C ASP A 245 10.75 32.05 -15.28
N GLY A 246 11.57 31.05 -14.94
CA GLY A 246 12.21 30.92 -13.62
C GLY A 246 11.35 30.23 -12.57
N GLU A 247 10.11 29.85 -12.90
CA GLU A 247 9.22 29.10 -12.03
C GLU A 247 9.36 27.59 -12.28
N LYS A 248 9.44 26.85 -11.17
CA LYS A 248 9.50 25.40 -11.18
C LYS A 248 8.10 24.82 -11.29
N LEU A 249 7.82 24.11 -12.38
CA LEU A 249 6.57 23.41 -12.60
C LEU A 249 6.79 21.92 -12.38
N TYR A 250 5.96 21.34 -11.53
CA TYR A 250 5.88 19.91 -11.26
C TYR A 250 4.39 19.53 -11.12
N ASN A 251 4.08 18.24 -11.24
CA ASN A 251 2.71 17.75 -11.14
C ASN A 251 2.21 17.91 -9.71
N TYR A 252 1.45 18.98 -9.48
CA TYR A 252 0.88 19.27 -8.18
C TYR A 252 -0.31 18.34 -7.88
N TRP A 253 -1.25 18.21 -8.83
CA TRP A 253 -2.53 17.54 -8.62
C TRP A 253 -2.46 16.02 -8.49
N GLY A 254 -1.48 15.37 -9.13
CA GLY A 254 -1.28 13.93 -9.00
C GLY A 254 -2.10 13.03 -9.93
N TYR A 255 -2.79 13.58 -10.93
CA TYR A 255 -3.46 12.80 -12.00
C TYR A 255 -2.46 12.19 -12.98
N ASN A 256 -1.52 11.39 -12.48
CA ASN A 256 -0.50 10.69 -13.26
C ASN A 256 0.04 9.50 -12.44
N THR A 257 -0.79 8.47 -12.24
CA THR A 257 -0.54 7.43 -11.24
C THR A 257 0.61 6.48 -11.62
N VAL A 258 1.53 6.27 -10.69
CA VAL A 258 2.64 5.30 -10.74
C VAL A 258 2.22 3.94 -10.17
N SER A 259 1.52 3.92 -9.04
CA SER A 259 0.98 2.69 -8.41
C SER A 259 -0.41 2.91 -7.85
N PHE A 260 -1.33 2.02 -8.21
CA PHE A 260 -2.74 2.09 -7.78
C PHE A 260 -3.00 1.58 -6.36
N PHE A 261 -2.02 0.89 -5.74
CA PHE A 261 -2.19 0.26 -4.43
C PHE A 261 -1.35 0.91 -3.33
N ALA A 262 -0.50 1.88 -3.69
CA ALA A 262 0.33 2.61 -2.75
C ALA A 262 -0.21 4.04 -2.57
N PRO A 263 -0.34 4.54 -1.33
CA PRO A 263 -0.60 5.95 -1.09
C PRO A 263 0.66 6.78 -1.33
N ASN A 264 0.51 8.01 -1.82
CA ASN A 264 1.61 8.92 -2.09
C ASN A 264 2.37 9.26 -0.80
N THR A 265 3.59 8.73 -0.70
CA THR A 265 4.41 8.90 0.52
C THR A 265 4.87 10.35 0.75
N SER A 266 4.88 11.21 -0.27
CA SER A 266 5.22 12.63 -0.15
C SER A 266 4.17 13.45 0.63
N TYR A 267 2.98 12.87 0.85
CA TYR A 267 1.92 13.44 1.69
C TYR A 267 1.98 12.96 3.15
N THR A 268 3.00 12.19 3.53
CA THR A 268 3.19 11.78 4.93
C THR A 268 4.04 12.78 5.70
N SER A 269 3.74 12.97 6.98
CA SER A 269 4.51 13.82 7.89
C SER A 269 5.82 13.19 8.34
N SER A 270 5.92 11.87 8.25
CA SER A 270 7.10 11.09 8.62
C SER A 270 7.24 9.85 7.75
N LYS A 271 8.47 9.38 7.54
CA LYS A 271 8.73 8.18 6.74
C LYS A 271 8.18 6.94 7.45
N GLU A 272 7.28 6.24 6.77
CA GLU A 272 6.77 4.95 7.19
C GLU A 272 7.64 3.83 6.59
N TYR A 273 7.98 2.82 7.40
CA TYR A 273 8.77 1.67 6.96
C TYR A 273 7.96 0.39 7.13
N ASN A 274 7.61 -0.22 6.00
CA ASN A 274 6.76 -1.44 5.94
C ASN A 274 5.38 -1.24 6.60
N ARG A 275 4.93 0.01 6.67
CA ARG A 275 3.70 0.50 7.31
C ARG A 275 3.09 1.67 6.51
N GLU A 276 3.50 1.82 5.26
CA GLU A 276 3.07 2.87 4.36
C GLU A 276 1.55 2.90 4.27
N GLY A 277 1.00 4.09 4.44
CA GLY A 277 -0.44 4.34 4.52
C GLY A 277 -1.00 4.35 5.94
N ASN A 278 -0.23 4.11 6.99
CA ASN A 278 -0.76 4.19 8.36
C ASN A 278 -1.21 5.61 8.73
N GLU A 279 -0.52 6.66 8.28
CA GLU A 279 -0.94 8.06 8.48
C GLU A 279 -2.28 8.36 7.77
N LEU A 280 -2.46 7.85 6.55
CA LEU A 280 -3.72 7.92 5.81
C LEU A 280 -4.83 7.13 6.52
N LYS A 281 -4.57 5.90 6.95
CA LYS A 281 -5.52 5.07 7.70
C LYS A 281 -5.95 5.77 8.99
N ASN A 282 -5.03 6.41 9.70
CA ASN A 282 -5.32 7.20 10.89
C ASN A 282 -6.20 8.41 10.58
N LEU A 283 -5.93 9.15 9.50
CA LEU A 283 -6.80 10.23 9.05
C LEU A 283 -8.24 9.73 8.78
N ILE A 284 -8.37 8.63 8.02
CA ILE A 284 -9.68 8.03 7.70
C ILE A 284 -10.39 7.61 8.98
N GLN A 285 -9.68 6.92 9.88
CA GLN A 285 -10.22 6.49 11.18
C GLN A 285 -10.76 7.67 11.99
N VAL A 286 -9.99 8.75 12.09
CA VAL A 286 -10.36 9.94 12.86
C VAL A 286 -11.53 10.68 12.23
N PHE A 287 -11.56 10.83 10.90
CA PHE A 287 -12.64 11.50 10.18
C PHE A 287 -13.95 10.72 10.32
N ASN A 288 -13.91 9.41 10.11
CA ASN A 288 -15.08 8.55 10.24
C ASN A 288 -15.65 8.57 11.67
N ARG A 289 -14.79 8.63 12.72
CA ARG A 289 -15.25 8.79 14.12
C ARG A 289 -16.07 10.06 14.36
N HIS A 290 -15.87 11.08 13.53
CA HIS A 290 -16.57 12.36 13.61
C HIS A 290 -17.64 12.50 12.52
N GLY A 291 -18.02 11.39 11.87
CA GLY A 291 -19.08 11.38 10.87
C GLY A 291 -18.69 12.00 9.53
N ILE A 292 -17.39 12.13 9.25
CA ILE A 292 -16.88 12.57 7.94
C ILE A 292 -16.44 11.36 7.12
N GLU A 293 -17.03 11.16 5.96
CA GLU A 293 -16.56 10.17 4.97
C GLU A 293 -15.34 10.69 4.21
N VAL A 294 -14.49 9.77 3.73
CA VAL A 294 -13.31 10.10 2.94
C VAL A 294 -13.44 9.44 1.57
N TYR A 295 -13.64 10.26 0.54
CA TYR A 295 -13.68 9.82 -0.85
C TYR A 295 -12.33 10.05 -1.50
N LEU A 296 -11.94 9.14 -2.39
CA LEU A 296 -10.68 9.21 -3.10
C LEU A 296 -10.98 9.48 -4.56
N ASP A 297 -10.42 10.55 -5.11
CA ASP A 297 -10.35 10.72 -6.55
C ASP A 297 -9.34 9.68 -7.10
N VAL A 298 -9.79 8.89 -8.08
CA VAL A 298 -9.06 7.73 -8.62
C VAL A 298 -8.92 7.80 -10.13
N VAL A 299 -7.71 7.53 -10.61
CA VAL A 299 -7.33 7.72 -12.02
C VAL A 299 -7.00 6.38 -12.67
N PHE A 300 -8.00 5.55 -12.93
CA PHE A 300 -7.78 4.24 -13.57
C PHE A 300 -7.70 4.28 -15.10
N ASN A 301 -7.88 5.45 -15.71
CA ASN A 301 -8.01 5.58 -17.17
C ASN A 301 -6.67 5.78 -17.91
N HIS A 302 -5.58 6.09 -17.20
CA HIS A 302 -4.21 6.15 -17.73
C HIS A 302 -3.19 5.95 -16.60
N THR A 303 -1.90 5.91 -16.95
CA THR A 303 -0.78 5.75 -16.00
C THR A 303 0.32 6.78 -16.28
N ALA A 304 1.25 6.91 -15.34
CA ALA A 304 2.51 7.64 -15.50
C ALA A 304 3.44 7.06 -16.56
N GLU A 305 3.18 5.90 -17.16
CA GLU A 305 4.03 5.41 -18.24
C GLU A 305 3.81 6.18 -19.55
N GLY A 306 2.68 6.87 -19.73
CA GLY A 306 2.39 7.65 -20.93
C GLY A 306 2.49 6.84 -22.24
N ASN A 307 2.79 7.52 -23.34
CA ASN A 307 2.88 6.90 -24.68
C ASN A 307 4.20 6.14 -24.92
N GLU A 308 4.49 5.73 -26.15
CA GLU A 308 5.70 4.98 -26.53
C GLU A 308 7.03 5.70 -26.22
N ASN A 309 7.01 7.03 -26.04
CA ASN A 309 8.16 7.84 -25.65
C ASN A 309 8.24 8.08 -24.12
N GLY A 310 7.20 7.69 -23.39
CA GLY A 310 7.17 7.77 -21.94
C GLY A 310 8.01 6.68 -21.26
N PRO A 311 8.13 6.73 -19.92
CA PRO A 311 8.94 5.78 -19.20
C PRO A 311 8.33 4.38 -19.21
N PHE A 312 9.15 3.44 -18.79
CA PHE A 312 8.85 2.03 -18.79
C PHE A 312 9.32 1.48 -17.45
N PHE A 313 8.38 1.30 -16.52
CA PHE A 313 8.69 0.97 -15.13
C PHE A 313 7.70 0.00 -14.49
N SER A 314 6.57 -0.33 -15.12
CA SER A 314 5.60 -1.29 -14.58
C SER A 314 4.81 -1.96 -15.72
N PHE A 315 3.58 -1.49 -15.99
CA PHE A 315 2.58 -2.17 -16.80
C PHE A 315 3.04 -2.49 -18.23
N LYS A 316 3.73 -1.56 -18.91
CA LYS A 316 4.31 -1.80 -20.25
C LYS A 316 5.22 -3.02 -20.27
N GLY A 317 5.99 -3.20 -19.20
CA GLY A 317 6.93 -4.30 -19.04
C GLY A 317 6.33 -5.62 -18.63
N PHE A 318 5.22 -5.55 -17.88
CA PHE A 318 4.50 -6.75 -17.51
C PHE A 318 3.70 -7.31 -18.67
N ASP A 319 2.92 -6.48 -19.36
CA ASP A 319 2.18 -6.90 -20.54
C ASP A 319 1.49 -5.72 -21.24
N ASN A 320 2.21 -5.03 -22.12
CA ASN A 320 1.70 -3.81 -22.75
C ASN A 320 0.34 -3.97 -23.46
N ASN A 321 0.08 -5.11 -24.12
CA ASN A 321 -1.17 -5.34 -24.87
C ASN A 321 -2.36 -5.77 -23.99
N ILE A 322 -2.12 -6.04 -22.70
CA ILE A 322 -3.18 -6.34 -21.74
C ILE A 322 -3.53 -5.09 -20.93
N TYR A 323 -2.54 -4.29 -20.55
CA TYR A 323 -2.76 -3.09 -19.75
C TYR A 323 -3.14 -1.85 -20.57
N TYR A 324 -2.74 -1.75 -21.85
CA TYR A 324 -3.01 -0.59 -22.72
C TYR A 324 -3.71 -0.95 -24.04
#